data_AF-A0A953W0I8-F1
#
_entry.id   AF-A0A953W0I8-F1
#
_cell.length_a   1.000
_cell.length_b   1.000
_cell.length_c   1.000
_cell.angle_alpha   90.00
_cell.angle_beta   90.00
_cell.angle_gamma   90.00
#
_symmetry.space_group_name_H-M   'P 1'
#
loop_
_entity.id
_entity.type
_entity.pdbx_description
1 polymer ?
#
loop_
_entity_poly.entity_id
_entity_poly.type
_entity_poly.pdbx_seq_one_letter_code
_entity_poly.pdbx_strand_id
1 'polypeptide(L)'
;MRRGTYLLLTVWPLAGLAQDCDVALTAQAAPGTISVHYSAPCAPYAPVSVTYGPVTFGEETGVDGQLDLTLPALSGVTTVRVQTGSAAHDLTLPPVADAQRFVALVLPGDDAGAELSADATQGQKFGFPGRAPQAWLLPVSAGALPVLSLPITGSTCGRRVALDLVDGRKGPRQQLEVTMPACSREGEVLHLPLVPAGG
;
A
#
# COMPACT_ATOMS: atom_id res chain seq x y z
N MET A 1 -27.95 -33.77 68.45
CA MET A 1 -27.41 -34.18 67.14
C MET A 1 -27.82 -33.14 66.10
N ARG A 2 -26.93 -32.22 65.70
CA ARG A 2 -27.19 -31.19 64.68
C ARG A 2 -26.57 -31.65 63.36
N ARG A 3 -27.37 -31.86 62.32
CA ARG A 3 -26.91 -32.16 60.96
C ARG A 3 -26.68 -30.84 60.23
N GLY A 4 -25.43 -30.56 59.87
CA GLY A 4 -25.03 -29.42 59.07
C GLY A 4 -25.28 -29.69 57.59
N THR A 5 -26.11 -28.87 56.97
CA THR A 5 -26.38 -28.86 55.53
C THR A 5 -25.24 -28.09 54.84
N TYR A 6 -24.40 -28.80 54.08
CA TYR A 6 -23.38 -28.17 53.23
C TYR A 6 -24.00 -27.84 51.88
N LEU A 7 -24.03 -26.55 51.55
CA LEU A 7 -24.38 -26.07 50.22
C LEU A 7 -23.15 -26.23 49.31
N LEU A 8 -23.21 -27.15 48.35
CA LEU A 8 -22.21 -27.31 47.30
C LEU A 8 -22.40 -26.20 46.27
N LEU A 9 -21.57 -25.17 46.34
CA LEU A 9 -21.41 -24.17 45.28
C LEU A 9 -20.69 -24.83 44.10
N THR A 10 -21.44 -25.22 43.07
CA THR A 10 -20.90 -25.61 41.76
C THR A 10 -20.36 -24.37 41.05
N VAL A 11 -19.03 -24.22 41.06
CA VAL A 11 -18.31 -23.27 40.21
C VAL A 11 -18.39 -23.78 38.77
N TRP A 12 -19.14 -23.07 37.92
CA TRP A 12 -19.13 -23.34 36.48
C TRP A 12 -17.84 -22.76 35.88
N PRO A 13 -17.04 -23.55 35.15
CA PRO A 13 -15.93 -22.99 34.41
C PRO A 13 -16.52 -22.10 33.31
N LEU A 14 -16.29 -20.79 33.42
CA LEU A 14 -16.44 -19.89 32.29
C LEU A 14 -15.41 -20.31 31.25
N ALA A 15 -15.83 -21.14 30.29
CA ALA A 15 -15.06 -21.38 29.08
C ALA A 15 -14.88 -20.02 28.41
N GLY A 16 -13.67 -19.46 28.49
CA GLY A 16 -13.32 -18.24 27.79
C GLY A 16 -13.62 -18.43 26.31
N LEU A 17 -14.32 -17.46 25.71
CA LEU A 17 -14.51 -17.39 24.27
C LEU A 17 -13.12 -17.25 23.64
N ALA A 18 -12.53 -18.36 23.19
CA ALA A 18 -11.39 -18.31 22.30
C ALA A 18 -11.89 -17.67 21.00
N GLN A 19 -11.62 -16.37 20.82
CA GLN A 19 -11.84 -15.73 19.54
C GLN A 19 -10.90 -16.38 18.53
N ASP A 20 -11.48 -16.79 17.40
CA ASP A 20 -10.72 -17.29 16.28
C ASP A 20 -9.87 -16.14 15.72
N CYS A 21 -8.55 -16.25 15.87
CA CYS A 21 -7.57 -15.26 15.41
C CYS A 21 -6.93 -15.69 14.08
N ASP A 22 -7.54 -16.63 13.36
CA ASP A 22 -6.98 -17.15 12.12
C ASP A 22 -6.81 -16.02 11.10
N VAL A 23 -5.56 -15.87 10.66
CA VAL A 23 -5.19 -14.88 9.65
C VAL A 23 -5.42 -15.46 8.27
N ALA A 24 -6.11 -14.71 7.42
CA ALA A 24 -6.36 -15.10 6.02
C ALA A 24 -5.91 -14.01 5.05
N LEU A 25 -5.42 -14.43 3.89
CA LEU A 25 -5.06 -13.56 2.77
C LEU A 25 -5.60 -14.20 1.49
N THR A 26 -6.49 -13.50 0.80
CA THR A 26 -7.11 -13.98 -0.44
C THR A 26 -7.07 -12.91 -1.52
N ALA A 27 -7.19 -13.33 -2.79
CA ALA A 27 -7.27 -12.40 -3.91
C ALA A 27 -8.19 -12.91 -5.00
N GLN A 28 -8.84 -11.97 -5.69
CA GLN A 28 -9.73 -12.22 -6.81
C GLN A 28 -9.33 -11.32 -7.98
N ALA A 29 -9.17 -11.93 -9.17
CA ALA A 29 -8.88 -11.20 -10.39
C ALA A 29 -10.15 -10.65 -11.03
N ALA A 30 -10.05 -9.45 -11.59
CA ALA A 30 -11.01 -8.85 -12.52
C ALA A 30 -10.23 -8.20 -13.67
N PRO A 31 -10.83 -7.90 -14.83
CA PRO A 31 -10.12 -7.25 -15.93
C PRO A 31 -9.36 -5.99 -15.46
N GLY A 32 -8.04 -5.97 -15.64
CA GLY A 32 -7.18 -4.86 -15.26
C GLY A 32 -6.98 -4.63 -13.75
N THR A 33 -7.57 -5.42 -12.86
CA THR A 33 -7.47 -5.22 -11.39
C THR A 33 -7.42 -6.54 -10.61
N ILE A 34 -6.93 -6.46 -9.36
CA ILE A 34 -6.90 -7.54 -8.40
C ILE A 34 -7.45 -6.99 -7.08
N SER A 35 -8.52 -7.59 -6.58
CA SER A 35 -8.98 -7.35 -5.21
C SER A 35 -8.19 -8.25 -4.27
N VAL A 36 -7.63 -7.70 -3.21
CA VAL A 36 -6.91 -8.42 -2.15
C VAL A 36 -7.64 -8.17 -0.84
N HIS A 37 -7.94 -9.25 -0.13
CA HIS A 37 -8.60 -9.22 1.16
C HIS A 37 -7.69 -9.88 2.20
N TYR A 38 -7.34 -9.13 3.24
CA TYR A 38 -6.56 -9.58 4.39
C TYR A 38 -7.39 -9.49 5.66
N SER A 39 -7.46 -10.60 6.41
CA SER A 39 -8.19 -10.72 7.67
C SER A 39 -7.22 -11.05 8.79
N ALA A 40 -7.17 -10.23 9.84
CA ALA A 40 -6.47 -10.51 11.08
C ALA A 40 -7.34 -10.06 12.28
N PRO A 41 -8.37 -10.83 12.66
CA PRO A 41 -9.44 -10.39 13.57
C PRO A 41 -8.95 -9.91 14.94
N CYS A 42 -7.81 -10.42 15.41
CA CYS A 42 -7.21 -10.08 16.70
C CYS A 42 -6.19 -8.93 16.61
N ALA A 43 -6.09 -8.27 15.46
CA ALA A 43 -5.19 -7.16 15.20
C ALA A 43 -5.93 -5.97 14.55
N PRO A 44 -6.91 -5.35 15.24
CA PRO A 44 -7.57 -4.15 14.74
C PRO A 44 -6.64 -2.93 14.78
N TYR A 45 -6.77 -2.02 13.81
CA TYR A 45 -5.91 -0.82 13.68
C TYR A 45 -4.41 -1.12 13.67
N ALA A 46 -4.04 -2.32 13.21
CA ALA A 46 -2.67 -2.76 13.17
C ALA A 46 -1.99 -2.21 11.93
N PRO A 47 -0.78 -1.62 12.05
CA PRO A 47 0.01 -1.28 10.89
C PRO A 47 0.42 -2.55 10.15
N VAL A 48 0.27 -2.54 8.83
CA VAL A 48 0.70 -3.63 7.96
C VAL A 48 1.58 -3.10 6.85
N SER A 49 2.56 -3.89 6.43
CA SER A 49 3.38 -3.62 5.25
C SER A 49 2.93 -4.52 4.11
N VAL A 50 2.54 -3.93 2.99
CA VAL A 50 2.10 -4.62 1.79
C VAL A 50 3.20 -4.51 0.75
N THR A 51 3.73 -5.66 0.33
CA THR A 51 4.66 -5.76 -0.81
C THR A 51 3.92 -6.33 -2.01
N TYR A 52 3.80 -5.51 -3.06
CA TYR A 52 3.16 -5.85 -4.31
C TYR A 52 4.17 -5.70 -5.45
N GLY A 53 4.75 -6.84 -5.88
CA GLY A 53 5.88 -6.85 -6.81
C GLY A 53 7.09 -6.10 -6.24
N PRO A 54 7.66 -5.10 -6.96
CA PRO A 54 8.81 -4.34 -6.50
C PRO A 54 8.45 -3.18 -5.54
N VAL A 55 7.16 -2.96 -5.27
CA VAL A 55 6.64 -1.84 -4.50
C VAL A 55 6.25 -2.31 -3.10
N THR A 56 6.62 -1.53 -2.09
CA THR A 56 6.17 -1.74 -0.71
C THR A 56 5.49 -0.46 -0.23
N PHE A 57 4.35 -0.59 0.43
CA PHE A 57 3.62 0.49 1.07
C PHE A 57 2.98 0.02 2.38
N GLY A 58 2.73 0.93 3.31
CA GLY A 58 2.18 0.61 4.63
C GLY A 58 0.68 0.93 4.71
N GLU A 59 -0.15 -0.01 5.12
CA GLU A 59 -1.59 0.17 5.35
C GLU A 59 -1.92 -0.01 6.84
N GLU A 60 -3.20 0.11 7.18
CA GLU A 60 -3.72 -0.17 8.52
C GLU A 60 -4.97 -1.04 8.40
N THR A 61 -5.08 -2.08 9.25
CA THR A 61 -6.33 -2.86 9.33
C THR A 61 -7.45 -2.04 9.97
N GLY A 62 -8.69 -2.37 9.63
CA GLY A 62 -9.89 -1.77 10.19
C GLY A 62 -10.13 -2.14 11.66
N VAL A 63 -11.28 -1.69 12.17
CA VAL A 63 -11.77 -1.96 13.54
C VAL A 63 -11.99 -3.45 13.83
N ASP A 64 -12.20 -4.23 12.78
CA ASP A 64 -12.45 -5.68 12.78
C ASP A 64 -11.22 -6.47 12.31
N GLY A 65 -10.08 -5.81 12.14
CA GLY A 65 -8.84 -6.44 11.68
C GLY A 65 -8.83 -6.74 10.17
N GLN A 66 -9.75 -6.18 9.38
CA GLN A 66 -9.81 -6.39 7.94
C GLN A 66 -9.06 -5.32 7.16
N LEU A 67 -8.50 -5.69 6.00
CA LEU A 67 -7.93 -4.77 5.02
C LEU A 67 -8.32 -5.23 3.62
N ASP A 68 -9.00 -4.36 2.89
CA ASP A 68 -9.40 -4.56 1.50
C ASP A 68 -8.62 -3.60 0.58
N LEU A 69 -7.98 -4.16 -0.45
CA LEU A 69 -7.20 -3.41 -1.43
C LEU A 69 -7.66 -3.74 -2.84
N THR A 70 -7.87 -2.71 -3.66
CA THR A 70 -8.01 -2.88 -5.11
C THR A 70 -6.71 -2.45 -5.77
N LEU A 71 -5.95 -3.41 -6.26
CA LEU A 71 -4.67 -3.21 -6.92
C LEU A 71 -4.85 -3.24 -8.44
N PRO A 72 -4.16 -2.38 -9.22
CA PRO A 72 -4.12 -2.54 -10.66
C PRO A 72 -3.42 -3.85 -11.02
N ALA A 73 -3.86 -4.55 -12.07
CA ALA A 73 -3.17 -5.75 -12.53
C ALA A 73 -1.87 -5.39 -13.28
N LEU A 74 -0.73 -5.74 -12.69
CA LEU A 74 0.58 -5.37 -13.22
C LEU A 74 1.30 -6.55 -13.87
N SER A 75 1.81 -6.33 -15.08
CA SER A 75 2.61 -7.31 -15.81
C SER A 75 3.86 -7.67 -15.01
N GLY A 76 4.08 -8.97 -14.81
CA GLY A 76 5.25 -9.50 -14.10
C GLY A 76 5.11 -9.53 -12.57
N VAL A 77 4.00 -9.05 -12.01
CA VAL A 77 3.70 -9.17 -10.58
C VAL A 77 2.82 -10.39 -10.34
N THR A 78 3.34 -11.37 -9.62
CA THR A 78 2.66 -12.66 -9.38
C THR A 78 2.42 -12.96 -7.91
N THR A 79 2.90 -12.10 -7.01
CA THR A 79 2.76 -12.28 -5.57
C THR A 79 2.39 -10.98 -4.89
N VAL A 80 1.65 -11.11 -3.79
CA VAL A 80 1.48 -10.06 -2.79
C VAL A 80 1.88 -10.63 -1.43
N ARG A 81 2.57 -9.82 -0.63
CA ARG A 81 2.89 -10.13 0.76
C ARG A 81 2.26 -9.09 1.67
N VAL A 82 1.57 -9.54 2.71
CA VAL A 82 1.13 -8.67 3.81
C VAL A 82 1.89 -9.06 5.08
N GLN A 83 2.51 -8.10 5.73
CA GLN A 83 3.27 -8.31 6.95
C GLN A 83 2.69 -7.48 8.10
N THR A 84 2.38 -8.13 9.21
CA THR A 84 1.84 -7.52 10.44
C THR A 84 2.79 -7.87 11.59
N GLY A 85 3.52 -6.87 12.09
CA GLY A 85 4.62 -7.11 13.04
C GLY A 85 5.72 -8.00 12.43
N SER A 86 6.01 -9.14 13.07
CA SER A 86 6.97 -10.14 12.58
C SER A 86 6.35 -11.22 11.69
N ALA A 87 5.01 -11.29 11.59
CA ALA A 87 4.32 -12.29 10.79
C ALA A 87 4.16 -11.81 9.35
N ALA A 88 4.55 -12.62 8.38
CA ALA A 88 4.40 -12.35 6.96
C ALA A 88 3.53 -13.41 6.30
N HIS A 89 2.61 -12.98 5.44
CA HIS A 89 1.68 -13.81 4.70
C HIS A 89 1.85 -13.54 3.21
N ASP A 90 2.24 -14.57 2.48
CA ASP A 90 2.40 -14.53 1.03
C ASP A 90 1.19 -15.13 0.32
N LEU A 91 0.79 -14.52 -0.78
CA LEU A 91 -0.24 -15.03 -1.66
C LEU A 91 0.25 -14.97 -3.11
N THR A 92 0.16 -16.09 -3.81
CA THR A 92 0.28 -16.13 -5.27
C THR A 92 -1.00 -15.57 -5.87
N LEU A 93 -0.85 -14.57 -6.73
CA LEU A 93 -1.96 -13.87 -7.33
C LEU A 93 -2.57 -14.67 -8.48
N PRO A 94 -3.90 -14.62 -8.64
CA PRO A 94 -4.55 -15.19 -9.82
C PRO A 94 -4.06 -14.47 -11.10
N PRO A 95 -3.95 -15.18 -12.23
CA PRO A 95 -3.62 -14.55 -13.50
C PRO A 95 -4.73 -13.58 -13.91
N VAL A 96 -4.35 -12.44 -14.49
CA VAL A 96 -5.28 -11.42 -14.97
C VAL A 96 -5.04 -11.17 -16.44
N ALA A 97 -6.10 -11.19 -17.24
CA ALA A 97 -6.04 -10.67 -18.61
C ALA A 97 -5.75 -9.16 -18.59
N ASP A 98 -5.07 -8.65 -19.61
CA ASP A 98 -4.81 -7.23 -19.78
C ASP A 98 -3.94 -6.59 -18.66
N ALA A 99 -3.07 -7.38 -18.03
CA ALA A 99 -2.09 -6.85 -17.09
C ALA A 99 -1.19 -5.80 -17.77
N GLN A 100 -1.12 -4.61 -17.19
CA GLN A 100 -0.46 -3.47 -17.81
C GLN A 100 0.98 -3.32 -17.31
N ARG A 101 1.80 -2.63 -18.11
CA ARG A 101 3.06 -2.09 -17.60
C ARG A 101 2.74 -1.00 -16.57
N PHE A 102 3.70 -0.69 -15.71
CA PHE A 102 3.49 0.33 -14.70
C PHE A 102 4.74 1.14 -14.42
N VAL A 103 4.49 2.32 -13.89
CA VAL A 103 5.46 3.12 -13.16
C VAL A 103 4.92 3.28 -11.75
N ALA A 104 5.78 3.14 -10.77
CA ALA A 104 5.46 3.40 -9.39
C ALA A 104 6.38 4.45 -8.78
N LEU A 105 5.81 5.24 -7.89
CA LEU A 105 6.52 6.19 -7.04
C LEU A 105 6.43 5.68 -5.62
N VAL A 106 7.55 5.49 -4.94
CA VAL A 106 7.61 5.15 -3.52
C VAL A 106 8.14 6.34 -2.74
N LEU A 107 7.36 6.77 -1.75
CA LEU A 107 7.65 7.90 -0.89
C LEU A 107 8.08 7.36 0.48
N PRO A 108 9.30 7.68 0.96
CA PRO A 108 9.85 7.11 2.19
C PRO A 108 9.25 7.71 3.48
N GLY A 109 8.36 8.70 3.39
CA GLY A 109 7.86 9.43 4.54
C GLY A 109 6.60 10.24 4.24
N ASP A 110 6.54 11.46 4.77
CA ASP A 110 5.40 12.37 4.63
C ASP A 110 5.04 12.60 3.16
N ASP A 111 3.73 12.67 2.90
CA ASP A 111 3.19 12.92 1.57
C ASP A 111 3.61 14.31 1.09
N ALA A 112 4.47 14.35 0.07
CA ALA A 112 4.83 15.60 -0.61
C ALA A 112 3.70 16.13 -1.51
N GLY A 113 2.52 15.49 -1.50
CA GLY A 113 1.42 15.72 -2.43
C GLY A 113 1.76 15.27 -3.85
N ALA A 114 2.73 14.37 -3.98
CA ALA A 114 3.23 13.92 -5.27
C ALA A 114 2.16 13.10 -5.98
N GLU A 115 1.90 13.38 -7.25
CA GLU A 115 0.96 12.61 -8.06
C GLU A 115 1.64 12.09 -9.32
N LEU A 116 1.30 10.86 -9.72
CA LEU A 116 1.71 10.30 -11.00
C LEU A 116 0.52 10.35 -11.97
N SER A 117 0.77 10.73 -13.22
CA SER A 117 -0.22 10.68 -14.28
C SER A 117 0.42 10.33 -15.61
N ALA A 118 -0.32 9.70 -16.52
CA ALA A 118 0.07 9.55 -17.92
C ALA A 118 -1.19 9.65 -18.79
N ASP A 119 -1.13 10.47 -19.84
CA ASP A 119 -2.29 10.80 -20.68
C ASP A 119 -3.48 11.29 -19.82
N ALA A 120 -4.61 10.56 -19.86
CA ALA A 120 -5.80 10.82 -19.04
C ALA A 120 -5.88 9.95 -17.78
N THR A 121 -4.87 9.12 -17.51
CA THR A 121 -4.83 8.18 -16.39
C THR A 121 -4.06 8.78 -15.23
N GLN A 122 -4.67 8.75 -14.04
CA GLN A 122 -4.01 9.09 -12.78
C GLN A 122 -3.53 7.83 -12.08
N GLY A 123 -2.41 7.95 -11.38
CA GLY A 123 -1.89 6.89 -10.54
C GLY A 123 -2.82 6.70 -9.34
N GLN A 124 -2.94 5.46 -8.90
CA GLN A 124 -3.64 5.15 -7.66
C GLN A 124 -2.67 5.24 -6.50
N LYS A 125 -3.03 6.02 -5.48
CA LYS A 125 -2.27 6.14 -4.24
C LYS A 125 -2.60 4.99 -3.31
N PHE A 126 -1.55 4.47 -2.67
CA PHE A 126 -1.58 3.46 -1.63
C PHE A 126 -0.75 3.91 -0.44
N GLY A 127 -1.13 3.40 0.72
CA GLY A 127 -0.50 3.66 1.99
C GLY A 127 -1.28 4.61 2.88
N PHE A 128 -1.22 4.32 4.18
CA PHE A 128 -1.92 5.07 5.22
C PHE A 128 -1.17 6.37 5.56
N PRO A 129 -1.83 7.53 5.57
CA PRO A 129 -1.22 8.80 5.92
C PRO A 129 -0.47 8.77 7.27
N GLY A 130 0.74 9.34 7.31
CA GLY A 130 1.55 9.37 8.53
C GLY A 130 2.22 8.05 8.92
N ARG A 131 2.02 6.99 8.13
CA ARG A 131 2.80 5.74 8.20
C ARG A 131 3.57 5.58 6.88
N ALA A 132 4.80 5.09 6.97
CA ALA A 132 5.69 4.95 5.82
C ALA A 132 5.93 3.47 5.47
N PRO A 133 6.19 3.13 4.19
CA PRO A 133 6.18 4.02 3.01
C PRO A 133 4.80 4.16 2.34
N GLN A 134 4.60 5.21 1.54
CA GLN A 134 3.45 5.36 0.63
C GLN A 134 3.87 5.05 -0.80
N ALA A 135 2.93 4.65 -1.65
CA ALA A 135 3.21 4.38 -3.05
C ALA A 135 2.12 4.91 -3.98
N TRP A 136 2.51 5.37 -5.16
CA TRP A 136 1.59 5.58 -6.27
C TRP A 136 1.87 4.53 -7.33
N LEU A 137 0.83 3.82 -7.78
CA LEU A 137 0.91 2.88 -8.89
C LEU A 137 0.18 3.48 -10.09
N LEU A 138 0.90 3.68 -11.19
CA LEU A 138 0.34 4.16 -12.44
C LEU A 138 0.48 3.06 -13.50
N PRO A 139 -0.63 2.39 -13.88
CA PRO A 139 -0.69 1.58 -15.08
C PRO A 139 -0.41 2.47 -16.31
N VAL A 140 0.53 2.06 -17.16
CA VAL A 140 0.93 2.81 -18.34
C VAL A 140 0.72 1.99 -19.60
N SER A 141 0.02 2.58 -20.57
CA SER A 141 -0.11 2.03 -21.91
C SER A 141 1.21 2.16 -22.67
N ALA A 142 1.33 1.43 -23.79
CA ALA A 142 2.52 1.52 -24.62
C ALA A 142 2.61 2.91 -25.27
N GLY A 143 3.71 3.64 -25.00
CA GLY A 143 3.98 4.96 -25.59
C GLY A 143 3.54 6.14 -24.74
N ALA A 144 2.75 5.91 -23.67
CA ALA A 144 2.40 6.96 -22.72
C ALA A 144 3.65 7.50 -22.01
N LEU A 145 3.68 8.82 -21.80
CA LEU A 145 4.75 9.50 -21.07
C LEU A 145 4.25 9.85 -19.67
N PRO A 146 4.76 9.18 -18.62
CA PRO A 146 4.38 9.51 -17.26
C PRO A 146 4.91 10.89 -16.88
N VAL A 147 4.12 11.61 -16.09
CA VAL A 147 4.42 12.91 -15.53
C VAL A 147 4.26 12.80 -14.02
N LEU A 148 5.30 13.22 -13.30
CA LEU A 148 5.28 13.44 -11.87
C LEU A 148 4.88 14.89 -11.60
N SER A 149 3.80 15.08 -10.87
CA SER A 149 3.31 16.39 -10.43
C SER A 149 3.63 16.55 -8.94
N LEU A 150 4.33 17.63 -8.59
CA LEU A 150 4.72 17.95 -7.21
C LEU A 150 4.19 19.34 -6.84
N PRO A 151 3.22 19.44 -5.92
CA PRO A 151 2.76 20.74 -5.45
C PRO A 151 3.89 21.45 -4.68
N ILE A 152 3.98 22.75 -4.92
CA ILE A 152 4.93 23.62 -4.22
C ILE A 152 4.20 24.17 -3.01
N THR A 153 4.55 23.66 -1.84
CA THR A 153 3.95 24.03 -0.55
C THR A 153 5.00 24.68 0.34
N GLY A 154 4.59 25.31 1.44
CA GLY A 154 5.53 25.77 2.47
C GLY A 154 6.44 24.66 3.05
N SER A 155 6.04 23.38 2.94
CA SER A 155 6.86 22.24 3.39
C SER A 155 7.83 21.72 2.34
N THR A 156 7.59 21.96 1.04
CA THR A 156 8.42 21.43 -0.06
C THR A 156 9.26 22.50 -0.76
N CYS A 157 8.85 23.77 -0.78
CA CYS A 157 9.51 24.83 -1.53
C CYS A 157 10.98 25.05 -1.14
N GLY A 158 11.85 25.25 -2.13
CA GLY A 158 13.29 25.47 -1.96
C GLY A 158 14.08 24.28 -1.38
N ARG A 159 13.45 23.12 -1.21
CA ARG A 159 14.05 21.91 -0.64
C ARG A 159 14.30 20.87 -1.72
N ARG A 160 15.14 19.89 -1.40
CA ARG A 160 15.27 18.67 -2.20
C ARG A 160 14.26 17.64 -1.73
N VAL A 161 13.52 17.07 -2.67
CA VAL A 161 12.60 15.96 -2.44
C VAL A 161 13.23 14.72 -3.07
N ALA A 162 13.45 13.70 -2.26
CA ALA A 162 13.94 12.40 -2.70
C ALA A 162 12.78 11.42 -2.77
N LEU A 163 12.71 10.69 -3.87
CA LEU A 163 11.65 9.72 -4.14
C LEU A 163 12.21 8.54 -4.92
N ASP A 164 11.62 7.36 -4.73
CA ASP A 164 12.04 6.17 -5.45
C ASP A 164 11.09 5.92 -6.61
N LEU A 165 11.64 5.90 -7.81
CA LEU A 165 10.93 5.53 -9.03
C LEU A 165 11.14 4.05 -9.32
N VAL A 166 10.06 3.34 -9.62
CA VAL A 166 10.08 1.94 -10.02
C VAL A 166 9.42 1.81 -11.39
N ASP A 167 10.18 1.38 -12.39
CA ASP A 167 9.68 1.08 -13.73
C ASP A 167 9.60 -0.44 -13.88
N GLY A 168 8.40 -0.96 -14.13
CA GLY A 168 8.18 -2.41 -14.32
C GLY A 168 9.02 -3.03 -15.46
N ARG A 169 9.64 -2.23 -16.34
CA ARG A 169 10.55 -2.69 -17.39
C ARG A 169 12.02 -2.79 -16.96
N LYS A 170 12.48 -1.89 -16.09
CA LYS A 170 13.91 -1.59 -15.93
C LYS A 170 14.56 -2.18 -14.68
N GLY A 171 13.84 -3.03 -13.95
CA GLY A 171 14.40 -3.72 -12.80
C GLY A 171 14.52 -2.79 -11.58
N PRO A 172 15.71 -2.62 -10.97
CA PRO A 172 15.84 -2.05 -9.62
C PRO A 172 15.31 -0.61 -9.52
N ARG A 173 14.93 -0.24 -8.28
CA ARG A 173 14.44 1.10 -7.94
C ARG A 173 15.49 2.17 -8.30
N GLN A 174 15.03 3.26 -8.90
CA GLN A 174 15.84 4.43 -9.23
C GLN A 174 15.52 5.55 -8.26
N GLN A 175 16.51 6.04 -7.54
CA GLN A 175 16.33 7.22 -6.70
C GLN A 175 16.29 8.47 -7.59
N LEU A 176 15.23 9.26 -7.46
CA LEU A 176 15.08 10.57 -8.10
C LEU A 176 15.20 11.65 -7.02
N GLU A 177 16.11 12.60 -7.24
CA GLU A 177 16.18 13.81 -6.43
C GLU A 177 15.65 15.00 -7.24
N VAL A 178 14.64 15.67 -6.71
CA VAL A 178 14.03 16.87 -7.32
C VAL A 178 14.35 18.07 -6.45
N THR A 179 14.92 19.12 -7.04
CA THR A 179 15.04 20.42 -6.37
C THR A 179 13.76 21.22 -6.59
N MET A 180 13.04 21.48 -5.51
CA MET A 180 11.78 22.23 -5.57
C MET A 180 12.02 23.72 -5.82
N PRO A 181 11.15 24.40 -6.59
CA PRO A 181 11.25 25.84 -6.80
C PRO A 181 11.14 26.65 -5.50
N ALA A 182 11.55 27.91 -5.57
CA ALA A 182 11.51 28.83 -4.42
C ALA A 182 10.07 29.04 -3.89
N CYS A 183 9.96 29.39 -2.60
CA CYS A 183 8.68 29.58 -1.91
C CYS A 183 7.83 30.74 -2.45
N SER A 184 8.38 31.61 -3.30
CA SER A 184 7.59 32.60 -4.04
C SER A 184 6.62 31.99 -5.06
N ARG A 185 6.73 30.68 -5.33
CA ARG A 185 5.88 29.90 -6.23
C ARG A 185 4.93 28.97 -5.47
N GLU A 186 4.75 29.19 -4.17
CA GLU A 186 3.81 28.39 -3.37
C GLU A 186 2.39 28.45 -3.96
N GLY A 187 1.73 27.29 -4.01
CA GLY A 187 0.43 27.10 -4.67
C GLY A 187 0.52 26.71 -6.15
N GLU A 188 1.70 26.80 -6.78
CA GLU A 188 1.93 26.24 -8.11
C GLU A 188 2.30 24.74 -8.04
N VAL A 189 2.27 24.06 -9.18
CA VAL A 189 2.64 22.64 -9.32
C VAL A 189 3.82 22.50 -10.27
N LEU A 190 4.86 21.79 -9.84
CA LEU A 190 5.97 21.39 -10.69
C LEU A 190 5.61 20.10 -11.42
N HIS A 191 5.60 20.14 -12.76
CA HIS A 191 5.40 18.96 -13.61
C HIS A 191 6.73 18.48 -14.17
N LEU A 192 7.06 17.22 -13.93
CA LEU A 192 8.29 16.57 -14.35
C LEU A 192 7.97 15.41 -15.28
N PRO A 193 8.27 15.48 -16.59
CA PRO A 193 8.14 14.33 -17.45
C PRO A 193 9.14 13.25 -17.03
N LEU A 194 8.64 12.07 -16.73
CA LEU A 194 9.44 10.89 -16.41
C LEU A 194 9.85 10.26 -17.74
N VAL A 195 10.93 10.76 -18.32
CA VAL A 195 11.48 10.18 -19.54
C VAL A 195 12.08 8.83 -19.17
N PRO A 196 11.67 7.72 -19.79
CA PRO A 196 12.33 6.45 -19.56
C PRO A 196 13.79 6.57 -20.05
N ALA A 197 14.75 6.51 -19.12
CA ALA A 197 16.18 6.68 -19.42
C ALA A 197 16.69 5.70 -20.51
N GLY A 198 16.84 6.14 -21.75
CA GLY A 198 17.36 5.34 -22.87
C GLY A 198 16.32 5.07 -23.96
N GLY A 199 15.98 6.10 -24.73
CA GLY A 199 15.54 5.93 -26.11
C GLY A 199 16.71 5.52 -27.00
#